data_AF-A0A7V1ZKD3-F1
#
_entry.id   AF-A0A7V1ZKD3-F1
#
_cell.length_a   1.000
_cell.length_b   1.000
_cell.length_c   1.000
_cell.angle_alpha   90.00
_cell.angle_beta   90.00
_cell.angle_gamma   90.00
#
_symmetry.space_group_name_H-M   'P 1'
#
loop_
_entity.id
_entity.type
_entity.pdbx_description
1 polymer ?
#
loop_
_entity_poly.entity_id
_entity_poly.type
_entity_poly.pdbx_seq_one_letter_code
_entity_poly.pdbx_strand_id
1 'polypeptide(L)'
;MHKVFRKKKANMDKDERLKKVKEILPKVKEILSNIYGDRLLDVFLYGSFTRNSFTEESDIDIALVLKGEVNRIKEIKKLYVYL
;
A
#
# COMPACT_ATOMS: atom_id res chain seq x y z
N MET A 1 6.82 -35.82 5.09
CA MET A 1 7.28 -35.05 3.91
C MET A 1 6.23 -34.07 3.33
N HIS A 2 4.92 -34.27 3.50
CA HIS A 2 3.88 -33.38 2.93
C HIS A 2 3.77 -31.94 3.51
N LYS A 3 4.02 -31.72 4.81
CA LYS A 3 3.89 -30.37 5.44
C LYS A 3 4.94 -29.35 4.96
N VAL A 4 6.15 -29.81 4.62
CA VAL A 4 7.27 -28.94 4.22
C VAL A 4 7.02 -28.32 2.84
N PHE A 5 6.55 -29.12 1.88
CA PHE A 5 6.20 -28.64 0.54
C PHE A 5 5.07 -27.60 0.56
N ARG A 6 4.03 -27.82 1.39
CA ARG A 6 2.93 -26.85 1.53
C ARG A 6 3.39 -25.50 2.06
N LYS A 7 4.28 -25.49 3.07
CA LYS A 7 4.83 -24.26 3.65
C LYS A 7 5.71 -23.50 2.64
N LYS A 8 6.51 -24.21 1.85
CA LYS A 8 7.35 -23.62 0.80
C LYS A 8 6.52 -22.93 -0.28
N LYS A 9 5.43 -23.55 -0.74
CA LYS A 9 4.51 -22.96 -1.74
C LYS A 9 3.82 -21.69 -1.21
N ALA A 10 3.34 -21.70 0.03
CA ALA A 10 2.69 -20.54 0.64
C ALA A 10 3.65 -19.35 0.82
N ASN A 11 4.92 -19.60 1.14
CA ASN A 11 5.93 -18.54 1.22
C ASN A 11 6.23 -17.94 -0.16
N MET A 12 6.31 -18.78 -1.20
CA MET A 12 6.53 -18.33 -2.57
C MET A 12 5.40 -17.43 -3.07
N ASP A 13 4.15 -17.75 -2.73
CA ASP A 13 2.99 -16.91 -3.04
C ASP A 13 3.08 -15.54 -2.34
N LYS A 14 3.45 -15.53 -1.05
CA LYS A 14 3.71 -14.27 -0.31
C LYS A 14 4.82 -13.43 -0.96
N ASP A 15 5.93 -14.04 -1.33
CA ASP A 15 7.05 -13.33 -1.96
C ASP A 15 6.63 -12.71 -3.31
N GLU A 16 5.84 -13.42 -4.11
CA GLU A 16 5.30 -12.91 -5.38
C GLU A 16 4.37 -11.72 -5.16
N ARG A 17 3.47 -11.80 -4.17
CA ARG A 17 2.57 -10.68 -3.83
C ARG A 17 3.34 -9.48 -3.31
N LEU A 18 4.34 -9.68 -2.46
CA LEU A 18 5.21 -8.59 -1.99
C LEU A 18 5.92 -7.90 -3.16
N LYS A 19 6.35 -8.66 -4.17
CA LYS A 19 6.94 -8.11 -5.38
C LYS A 19 5.95 -7.25 -6.17
N LYS A 20 4.72 -7.74 -6.38
CA LYS A 20 3.65 -6.97 -7.05
C LYS A 20 3.31 -5.67 -6.31
N VAL A 21 3.26 -5.71 -4.98
CA VAL A 21 3.06 -4.50 -4.17
C VAL A 21 4.22 -3.52 -4.35
N LYS A 22 5.47 -3.99 -4.31
CA LYS A 22 6.64 -3.12 -4.57
C LYS A 22 6.61 -2.48 -5.95
N GLU A 23 6.04 -3.15 -6.95
CA GLU A 23 5.92 -2.62 -8.32
C GLU A 23 4.81 -1.55 -8.45
N ILE A 24 3.72 -1.63 -7.67
CA ILE A 24 2.62 -0.64 -7.73
C ILE A 24 2.88 0.61 -6.87
N LEU A 25 3.63 0.49 -5.77
CA LEU A 25 3.89 1.60 -4.84
C LEU A 25 4.47 2.86 -5.51
N PRO A 26 5.42 2.79 -6.47
CA PRO A 26 5.90 3.97 -7.18
C PRO A 26 4.80 4.70 -7.95
N LYS A 27 3.88 3.97 -8.62
CA LYS A 27 2.76 4.56 -9.36
C LYS A 27 1.79 5.27 -8.42
N VAL A 28 1.52 4.66 -7.25
CA VAL A 28 0.69 5.31 -6.23
C VAL A 28 1.36 6.59 -5.73
N LYS A 29 2.66 6.54 -5.43
CA LYS A 29 3.41 7.73 -5.01
C LYS A 29 3.36 8.85 -6.05
N GLU A 30 3.48 8.52 -7.34
CA GLU A 30 3.37 9.50 -8.43
C GLU A 30 1.98 10.16 -8.48
N ILE A 31 0.91 9.36 -8.45
CA ILE A 31 -0.48 9.87 -8.42
C ILE A 31 -0.70 10.79 -7.21
N LEU A 32 -0.27 10.35 -6.02
CA LEU A 32 -0.41 11.15 -4.80
C LEU A 32 0.41 12.45 -4.89
N SER A 33 1.60 12.41 -5.48
CA SER A 33 2.43 13.60 -5.69
C SER A 33 1.73 14.59 -6.63
N ASN A 34 1.06 14.12 -7.67
CA ASN A 34 0.28 14.97 -8.58
C ASN A 34 -0.96 15.58 -7.90
N ILE A 35 -1.63 14.84 -7.01
CA ILE A 35 -2.84 15.30 -6.29
C ILE A 35 -2.51 16.36 -5.24
N TYR A 36 -1.40 16.18 -4.52
CA TYR A 36 -1.08 16.95 -3.33
C TYR A 36 0.06 17.96 -3.54
N GLY A 37 0.91 17.78 -4.55
CA GLY A 37 2.06 18.65 -4.81
C GLY A 37 2.92 18.84 -3.57
N ASP A 38 3.30 20.09 -3.30
CA ASP A 38 4.10 20.49 -2.14
C ASP A 38 3.44 20.20 -0.78
N ARG A 39 2.15 19.87 -0.75
CA ARG A 39 1.50 19.41 0.48
C ARG A 39 1.89 17.99 0.83
N LEU A 40 2.31 17.15 -0.11
CA LEU A 40 2.73 15.78 0.20
C LEU A 40 4.14 15.80 0.78
N LEU A 41 4.26 15.48 2.07
CA LEU A 41 5.56 15.40 2.74
C LEU A 41 6.12 13.99 2.68
N ASP A 42 5.28 12.97 2.88
CA ASP A 42 5.72 11.57 2.85
C ASP A 42 4.58 10.59 2.54
N VAL A 43 4.94 9.38 2.12
CA VAL A 43 4.04 8.25 1.81
C VAL A 43 4.62 6.96 2.39
N PHE A 44 3.86 6.30 3.25
CA PHE A 44 4.26 5.04 3.89
C PHE A 44 3.34 3.90 3.50
N LEU A 45 3.92 2.74 3.20
CA LEU A 45 3.19 1.47 3.25
C LEU A 45 2.86 1.16 4.72
N TYR A 46 1.62 0.81 4.99
CA TYR A 46 1.14 0.49 6.33
C TYR A 46 0.48 -0.90 6.38
N GLY A 47 -0.16 -1.22 7.50
CA GLY A 47 -1.01 -2.40 7.60
C GLY A 47 -0.27 -3.73 7.50
N SER A 48 -0.99 -4.75 7.02
CA SER A 48 -0.56 -6.16 7.05
C SER A 48 0.70 -6.46 6.22
N PHE A 49 0.96 -5.64 5.19
CA PHE A 49 2.16 -5.75 4.35
C PHE A 49 3.45 -5.33 5.06
N THR A 50 3.39 -4.43 6.04
CA THR A 50 4.58 -4.04 6.83
C THR A 50 5.06 -5.14 7.77
N ARG A 51 4.15 -6.01 8.23
CA ARG A 51 4.43 -7.07 9.21
C ARG A 51 4.58 -8.46 8.57
N ASN A 52 4.56 -8.53 7.23
CA ASN A 52 4.52 -9.79 6.47
C ASN A 52 3.34 -10.72 6.87
N SER A 53 2.28 -10.15 7.45
CA SER A 53 1.12 -10.85 8.01
C SER A 53 -0.09 -10.82 7.07
N PHE A 54 0.08 -10.31 5.84
CA PHE A 54 -0.98 -10.24 4.84
C PHE A 54 -1.43 -11.64 4.38
N THR A 55 -2.71 -11.72 4.05
CA THR A 55 -3.46 -12.86 3.51
C THR A 55 -3.94 -12.54 2.11
N GLU A 56 -4.44 -13.53 1.37
CA GLU A 56 -4.96 -13.34 0.00
C GLU A 56 -6.01 -12.21 -0.10
N GLU A 57 -6.83 -12.05 0.94
CA GLU A 57 -7.88 -11.01 1.06
C GLU A 57 -7.37 -9.67 1.60
N SER A 58 -6.07 -9.54 1.89
CA SER A 58 -5.53 -8.28 2.44
C SER A 58 -5.45 -7.17 1.40
N ASP A 59 -6.01 -6.02 1.77
CA ASP A 59 -5.82 -4.73 1.09
C ASP A 59 -4.39 -4.17 1.27
N ILE A 60 -4.05 -3.15 0.49
CA ILE A 60 -2.81 -2.38 0.60
C ILE A 60 -3.12 -1.07 1.32
N ASP A 61 -2.68 -0.96 2.57
CA ASP A 61 -2.83 0.27 3.36
C ASP A 61 -1.71 1.26 3.08
N ILE A 62 -2.05 2.53 2.83
CA ILE A 62 -1.09 3.61 2.60
C ILE A 62 -1.41 4.77 3.52
N ALA A 63 -0.40 5.24 4.25
CA ALA A 63 -0.47 6.44 5.07
C ALA A 63 0.20 7.61 4.36
N LEU A 64 -0.43 8.79 4.41
CA LEU A 64 0.07 10.02 3.82
C LEU A 64 0.35 11.04 4.92
N VAL A 65 1.48 11.73 4.80
CA VAL A 65 1.79 12.89 5.64
C VAL A 65 1.60 14.14 4.80
N LEU A 66 0.68 15.01 5.22
CA LEU A 66 0.35 16.24 4.51
C LEU A 66 0.76 17.49 5.31
N LYS A 67 1.26 18.50 4.61
CA LYS A 67 1.53 19.82 5.16
C LYS A 67 0.22 20.59 5.39
N GLY A 68 0.10 21.19 6.57
CA GLY A 68 -1.05 22.00 6.98
C GLY A 68 -2.20 21.16 7.53
N GLU A 69 -3.39 21.75 7.60
CA GLU A 69 -4.58 21.09 8.14
C GLU A 69 -5.04 19.94 7.23
N VAL A 70 -5.47 18.83 7.84
CA VAL A 70 -6.03 17.67 7.15
C VAL A 70 -7.52 17.57 7.45
N ASN A 71 -8.35 17.90 6.48
CA ASN A 71 -9.78 17.68 6.58
C ASN A 71 -10.15 16.34 5.93
N ARG A 72 -10.44 15.33 6.77
CA ARG A 72 -10.70 13.95 6.33
C ARG A 72 -11.70 13.85 5.16
N ILE A 73 -12.84 14.56 5.24
CA ILE A 73 -13.87 14.46 4.19
C ILE A 73 -13.38 15.06 2.87
N LYS A 74 -12.72 16.22 2.92
CA LYS A 74 -12.16 16.85 1.71
C LYS A 74 -11.09 15.96 1.06
N GLU A 75 -10.20 15.39 1.88
CA GLU A 75 -9.12 14.55 1.34
C GLU A 75 -9.65 13.24 0.75
N ILE A 76 -10.64 12.59 1.37
CA ILE A 76 -11.30 11.41 0.78
C ILE A 76 -11.97 11.75 -0.55
N LYS A 77 -12.70 12.87 -0.63
CA LYS A 77 -13.35 13.29 -1.88
C LYS A 77 -12.33 13.55 -3.00
N LYS A 78 -11.15 14.08 -2.66
CA LYS A 78 -10.09 14.34 -3.64
C LYS A 78 -9.53 13.06 -4.23
N LEU A 79 -9.36 12.03 -3.40
CA LEU A 79 -8.88 10.71 -3.82
C LEU A 79 -9.92 9.95 -4.63
N TYR A 80 -11.21 10.10 -4.32
CA TYR A 80 -12.30 9.38 -5.00
C TYR A 80 -12.36 9.63 -6.52
N VAL A 81 -11.85 10.77 -7.01
CA VAL A 81 -11.79 11.06 -8.46
C VAL A 81 -10.78 10.16 -9.20
N TYR A 82 -9.85 9.56 -8.47
CA TYR A 82 -8.76 8.73 -9.01
C TYR A 82 -8.98 7.23 -8.73
N LEU A 83 -10.12 6.87 -8.16
CA LEU A 83 -10.56 5.50 -7.85
C LEU A 83 -11.74 5.13 -8.75
#